data_AF-A0A9D6JR17-F1
#
_entry.id   AF-A0A9D6JR17-F1
#
_cell.length_a   1.000
_cell.length_b   1.000
_cell.length_c   1.000
_cell.angle_alpha   90.00
_cell.angle_beta   90.00
_cell.angle_gamma   90.00
#
_symmetry.space_group_name_H-M   'P 1'
#
loop_
_entity.id
_entity.type
_entity.pdbx_description
1 polymer ?
#
loop_
_entity_poly.entity_id
_entity_poly.type
_entity_poly.pdbx_seq_one_letter_code
_entity_poly.pdbx_strand_id
1 'polypeptide(L)'
;MSSKVKSLLRIQEIEEELRKKAKASKLELIQELADHRVGIPSEFIRAYDRAKRRYKNAIVRLINGVCQGCFLAASAGVAIVAKAGKSIHVCEHCTRLLYCEKPPEAAQDLKQLKI
;
A
#
# COMPACT_ATOMS: atom_id res chain seq x y z
N MET A 1 10.10 5.93 -3.01
CA MET A 1 8.76 5.34 -3.26
C MET A 1 8.54 5.08 -4.74
N SER A 2 8.10 3.88 -5.10
CA SER A 2 7.80 3.47 -6.50
C SER A 2 6.62 4.25 -7.09
N SER A 3 6.64 4.51 -8.41
CA SER A 3 5.56 5.21 -9.14
C SER A 3 4.19 4.58 -8.89
N LYS A 4 4.10 3.23 -8.88
CA LYS A 4 2.87 2.48 -8.63
C LYS A 4 2.27 2.74 -7.25
N VAL A 5 3.11 2.83 -6.22
CA VAL A 5 2.67 3.11 -4.84
C VAL A 5 2.07 4.50 -4.75
N LYS A 6 2.71 5.49 -5.40
CA LYS A 6 2.19 6.86 -5.44
C LYS A 6 0.82 6.92 -6.09
N SER A 7 0.62 6.25 -7.24
CA SER A 7 -0.69 6.21 -7.89
C SER A 7 -1.77 5.55 -7.02
N LEU A 8 -1.46 4.44 -6.32
CA LEU A 8 -2.42 3.79 -5.42
C LEU A 8 -2.77 4.65 -4.20
N LEU A 9 -1.81 5.39 -3.64
CA LEU A 9 -2.08 6.34 -2.56
C LEU A 9 -2.97 7.48 -3.05
N ARG A 10 -2.69 8.01 -4.25
CA ARG A 10 -3.50 9.08 -4.85
C ARG A 10 -4.95 8.62 -5.13
N ILE A 11 -5.13 7.40 -5.64
CA ILE A 11 -6.46 6.78 -5.78
C ILE A 11 -7.21 6.76 -4.45
N GLN A 12 -6.53 6.38 -3.36
CA GLN A 12 -7.15 6.32 -2.03
C GLN A 12 -7.60 7.69 -1.52
N GLU A 13 -6.78 8.73 -1.73
CA GLU A 13 -7.10 10.12 -1.39
C GLU A 13 -8.30 10.63 -2.19
N ILE A 14 -8.28 10.45 -3.52
CA ILE A 14 -9.37 10.85 -4.41
C ILE A 14 -10.68 10.19 -3.99
N GLU A 15 -10.65 8.89 -3.67
CA GLU A 15 -11.84 8.17 -3.18
C GLU A 15 -12.35 8.69 -1.84
N GLU A 16 -11.47 9.21 -0.97
CA GLU A 16 -11.87 9.88 0.27
C GLU A 16 -12.51 11.25 0.00
N GLU A 17 -11.92 12.04 -0.90
CA GLU A 17 -12.49 13.33 -1.34
C GLU A 17 -13.87 13.14 -1.99
N LEU A 18 -14.01 12.12 -2.84
CA LEU A 18 -15.27 11.74 -3.48
C LEU A 18 -16.34 11.33 -2.46
N ARG A 19 -15.99 10.80 -1.29
CA ARG A 19 -16.96 10.54 -0.21
C ARG A 19 -17.44 11.82 0.47
N LYS A 20 -16.57 12.83 0.58
CA LYS A 20 -16.85 14.09 1.29
C LYS A 20 -17.60 15.12 0.43
N LYS A 21 -17.39 15.14 -0.90
CA LYS A 21 -18.00 16.13 -1.81
C LYS A 21 -19.44 15.78 -2.24
N ALA A 22 -20.23 16.82 -2.54
CA ALA A 22 -21.56 16.70 -3.15
C ALA A 22 -21.47 16.20 -4.61
N LYS A 23 -22.55 15.59 -5.13
CA LYS A 23 -22.56 14.84 -6.41
C LYS A 23 -22.17 15.68 -7.64
N ALA A 24 -22.54 16.96 -7.67
CA ALA A 24 -22.24 17.88 -8.78
C ALA A 24 -20.75 18.27 -8.90
N SER A 25 -19.96 18.08 -7.84
CA SER A 25 -18.55 18.54 -7.75
C SER A 25 -17.52 17.41 -7.94
N LYS A 26 -17.91 16.29 -8.58
CA LYS A 26 -17.11 15.05 -8.62
C LYS A 26 -16.48 14.73 -9.97
N LEU A 27 -16.85 15.43 -11.04
CA LEU A 27 -16.48 15.02 -12.41
C LEU A 27 -14.96 14.95 -12.62
N GLU A 28 -14.23 15.99 -12.21
CA GLU A 28 -12.77 16.06 -12.33
C GLU A 28 -12.06 14.96 -11.52
N LEU A 29 -12.54 14.69 -10.30
CA LEU A 29 -12.00 13.63 -9.44
C LEU A 29 -12.24 12.23 -10.02
N ILE A 30 -13.36 12.01 -10.71
CA ILE A 30 -13.63 10.74 -11.39
C ILE A 30 -12.68 10.54 -12.57
N GLN A 31 -12.40 11.62 -13.32
CA GLN A 31 -11.44 11.56 -14.42
C GLN A 31 -10.02 11.26 -13.90
N GLU A 32 -9.57 11.99 -12.88
CA GLU A 32 -8.26 11.78 -12.27
C GLU A 32 -8.10 10.36 -11.68
N LEU A 33 -9.17 9.83 -11.06
CA LEU A 33 -9.22 8.45 -10.58
C LEU A 33 -9.00 7.44 -11.71
N ALA A 34 -9.63 7.66 -12.87
CA ALA A 34 -9.50 6.78 -14.03
C ALA A 34 -8.06 6.81 -14.58
N ASP A 35 -7.48 7.99 -14.71
CA ASP A 35 -6.13 8.18 -15.24
C ASP A 35 -5.07 7.48 -14.38
N HIS A 36 -5.19 7.58 -13.05
CA HIS A 36 -4.29 6.86 -12.14
C HIS A 36 -4.44 5.33 -12.19
N ARG A 37 -5.63 4.82 -12.54
CA ARG A 37 -5.88 3.37 -12.65
C ARG A 37 -5.24 2.76 -13.89
N VAL A 38 -5.13 3.49 -15.00
CA VAL A 38 -4.60 2.97 -16.29
C VAL A 38 -3.12 2.56 -16.17
N GLY A 39 -2.32 3.29 -15.41
CA GLY A 39 -0.89 3.02 -15.25
C GLY A 39 -0.53 1.90 -14.26
N ILE A 40 -1.52 1.24 -13.66
CA ILE A 40 -1.31 0.24 -12.62
C ILE A 40 -1.65 -1.16 -13.16
N PRO A 41 -0.75 -2.15 -13.00
CA PRO A 41 -1.04 -3.52 -13.37
C PRO A 41 -2.31 -4.06 -12.72
N SER A 42 -3.11 -4.80 -13.50
CA SER A 42 -4.46 -5.22 -13.12
C SER A 42 -4.52 -6.02 -11.81
N GLU A 43 -3.48 -6.76 -11.47
CA GLU A 43 -3.38 -7.53 -10.23
C GLU A 43 -3.42 -6.64 -8.98
N PHE A 44 -2.78 -5.46 -9.03
CA PHE A 44 -2.79 -4.51 -7.92
C PHE A 44 -4.13 -3.78 -7.83
N ILE A 45 -4.74 -3.42 -8.96
CA ILE A 45 -6.09 -2.84 -8.96
C ILE A 45 -7.11 -3.82 -8.38
N ARG A 46 -7.06 -5.10 -8.80
CA ARG A 46 -7.94 -6.14 -8.26
C ARG A 46 -7.75 -6.33 -6.76
N ALA A 47 -6.50 -6.33 -6.27
CA ALA A 47 -6.22 -6.39 -4.84
C ALA A 47 -6.75 -5.15 -4.11
N TYR A 48 -6.58 -3.97 -4.69
CA TYR A 48 -7.01 -2.70 -4.12
C TYR A 48 -8.54 -2.68 -3.96
N ASP A 49 -9.26 -3.01 -5.03
CA ASP A 49 -10.72 -3.06 -5.04
C ASP A 49 -11.26 -4.08 -4.02
N ARG A 50 -10.61 -5.24 -3.86
CA ARG A 50 -10.96 -6.21 -2.83
C ARG A 50 -10.83 -5.64 -1.42
N ALA A 51 -9.70 -4.98 -1.13
CA ALA A 51 -9.47 -4.36 0.17
C ALA A 51 -10.44 -3.20 0.43
N LYS A 52 -10.73 -2.39 -0.60
CA LYS A 52 -11.61 -1.22 -0.52
C LYS A 52 -13.05 -1.55 -0.16
N ARG A 53 -13.54 -2.73 -0.55
CA ARG A 53 -14.87 -3.22 -0.16
C ARG A 53 -15.03 -3.37 1.35
N ARG A 54 -13.94 -3.64 2.08
CA ARG A 54 -13.96 -3.90 3.53
C ARG A 54 -13.42 -2.74 4.34
N TYR A 55 -12.50 -1.95 3.77
CA TYR A 55 -11.75 -0.95 4.51
C TYR A 55 -11.76 0.41 3.84
N LYS A 56 -11.70 1.47 4.65
CA LYS A 56 -11.55 2.84 4.14
C LYS A 56 -10.23 3.01 3.39
N ASN A 57 -9.15 2.46 3.97
CA ASN A 57 -7.80 2.48 3.44
C ASN A 57 -7.45 1.08 2.91
N ALA A 58 -7.23 0.99 1.60
CA ALA A 58 -6.93 -0.26 0.89
C ALA A 58 -5.42 -0.49 0.74
N ILE A 59 -4.61 0.56 0.75
CA ILE A 59 -3.14 0.49 0.77
C ILE A 59 -2.60 1.16 2.04
N VAL A 60 -1.69 0.47 2.74
CA VAL A 60 -1.12 0.91 4.02
C VAL A 60 0.37 0.60 4.09
N ARG A 61 1.06 1.31 4.98
CA ARG A 61 2.49 1.11 5.24
C ARG A 61 2.73 -0.23 5.93
N LEU A 62 3.89 -0.82 5.65
CA LEU A 62 4.50 -1.89 6.43
C LEU A 62 5.70 -1.32 7.17
N ILE A 63 5.61 -1.23 8.51
CA ILE A 63 6.63 -0.63 9.36
C ILE A 63 7.15 -1.72 10.29
N ASN A 64 8.46 -1.99 10.27
CA ASN A 64 9.09 -3.03 11.09
C ASN A 64 8.39 -4.41 10.97
N GLY A 65 7.92 -4.75 9.77
CA GLY A 65 7.17 -5.97 9.52
C GLY A 65 5.72 -5.95 10.01
N VAL A 66 5.22 -4.85 10.57
CA VAL A 66 3.85 -4.72 11.07
C VAL A 66 2.95 -3.98 10.09
N CYS A 67 1.82 -4.59 9.73
CA CYS A 67 0.80 -3.97 8.89
C CYS A 67 0.14 -2.81 9.62
N GLN A 68 0.22 -1.59 9.10
CA GLN A 68 -0.40 -0.40 9.73
C GLN A 68 -1.92 -0.31 9.53
N GLY A 69 -2.56 -1.37 9.01
CA GLY A 69 -4.01 -1.44 8.85
C GLY A 69 -4.70 -2.41 9.82
N CYS A 70 -4.05 -3.51 10.20
CA CYS A 70 -4.55 -4.47 11.20
C CYS A 70 -3.62 -4.66 12.40
N PHE A 71 -2.46 -4.02 12.39
CA PHE A 71 -1.45 -4.06 13.46
C PHE A 71 -0.86 -5.44 13.77
N LEU A 72 -1.07 -6.42 12.88
CA LEU A 72 -0.43 -7.74 12.98
C LEU A 72 0.90 -7.76 12.22
N ALA A 73 1.83 -8.56 12.72
CA ALA A 73 3.09 -8.85 12.04
C ALA A 73 2.82 -9.65 10.75
N ALA A 74 3.42 -9.20 9.66
CA ALA A 74 3.48 -9.95 8.42
C ALA A 74 4.53 -11.06 8.54
N SER A 75 4.32 -12.16 7.82
CA SER A 75 5.28 -13.25 7.72
C SER A 75 6.67 -12.76 7.30
N ALA A 76 7.70 -13.49 7.76
CA ALA A 76 9.10 -13.16 7.49
C ALA A 76 9.38 -13.04 5.98
N GLY A 77 8.75 -13.88 5.15
CA GLY A 77 8.87 -13.79 3.69
C GLY A 77 8.34 -12.47 3.12
N VAL A 78 7.18 -12.00 3.57
CA VAL A 78 6.62 -10.70 3.16
C VAL A 78 7.52 -9.56 3.64
N ALA A 79 8.03 -9.63 4.87
CA ALA A 79 8.96 -8.63 5.39
C ALA A 79 10.24 -8.58 4.55
N ILE A 80 10.88 -9.72 4.25
CA ILE A 80 12.12 -9.80 3.46
C ILE A 80 11.93 -9.23 2.06
N VAL A 81 10.86 -9.63 1.35
CA VAL A 81 10.63 -9.18 -0.02
C VAL A 81 10.26 -7.69 -0.06
N ALA A 82 9.49 -7.20 0.92
CA ALA A 82 9.19 -5.78 1.05
C ALA A 82 10.46 -4.94 1.33
N LYS A 83 11.40 -5.47 2.12
CA LYS A 83 12.72 -4.85 2.35
C LYS A 83 13.57 -4.79 1.06
N ALA A 84 13.38 -5.71 0.11
CA ALA A 84 14.09 -5.69 -1.18
C ALA A 84 13.63 -4.57 -2.14
N GLY A 85 12.66 -3.72 -1.72
CA GLY A 85 12.48 -2.37 -2.26
C GLY A 85 11.67 -2.25 -3.56
N LYS A 86 11.02 -3.33 -4.03
CA LYS A 86 10.29 -3.30 -5.32
C LYS A 86 8.87 -3.85 -5.30
N SER A 87 8.36 -4.32 -4.16
CA SER A 87 7.09 -5.06 -4.12
C SER A 87 6.01 -4.36 -3.29
N ILE A 88 4.84 -4.25 -3.90
CA ILE A 88 3.58 -4.12 -3.17
C ILE A 88 3.15 -5.54 -2.83
N HIS A 89 2.80 -5.79 -1.57
CA HIS A 89 2.31 -7.09 -1.11
C HIS A 89 0.87 -7.00 -0.63
N VAL A 90 0.22 -8.15 -0.50
CA VAL A 90 -1.09 -8.24 0.15
C VAL A 90 -0.88 -8.79 1.55
N CYS A 91 -1.44 -8.14 2.56
CA CYS A 91 -1.43 -8.64 3.93
C CYS A 91 -2.22 -9.96 4.02
N GLU A 92 -1.60 -11.01 4.54
CA GLU A 92 -2.23 -12.32 4.73
C GLU A 92 -3.39 -12.30 5.75
N HIS A 93 -3.36 -11.34 6.69
CA HIS A 93 -4.38 -11.22 7.74
C HIS A 93 -5.60 -10.41 7.33
N CYS A 94 -5.39 -9.25 6.68
CA CYS A 94 -6.47 -8.32 6.37
C CYS A 94 -6.62 -8.00 4.88
N THR A 95 -5.84 -8.62 4.00
CA THR A 95 -5.93 -8.46 2.53
C THR A 95 -5.68 -7.04 1.98
N ARG A 96 -5.26 -6.07 2.82
CA ARG A 96 -4.82 -4.74 2.36
C ARG A 96 -3.48 -4.82 1.65
N LEU A 97 -3.23 -3.87 0.75
CA LEU A 97 -1.93 -3.72 0.11
C LEU A 97 -0.94 -3.10 1.10
N LEU A 98 0.28 -3.62 1.08
CA LEU A 98 1.40 -3.23 1.92
C LEU A 98 2.49 -2.62 1.05
N TYR A 99 3.06 -1.49 1.50
CA TYR A 99 4.23 -0.89 0.89
C TYR A 99 5.27 -0.46 1.94
N CYS A 100 6.54 -0.47 1.54
CA CYS A 100 7.65 0.08 2.32
C CYS A 100 8.21 1.33 1.63
N GLU A 101 8.40 2.41 2.38
CA GLU A 101 8.87 3.70 1.81
C GLU A 101 10.39 3.76 1.65
N LYS A 102 11.12 2.93 2.40
CA LYS A 102 12.55 2.67 2.29
C LYS A 102 12.83 1.23 2.76
N PRO A 103 13.88 0.55 2.27
CA PRO A 103 14.43 -0.57 3.02
C PRO A 103 14.76 -0.06 4.43
N PRO A 104 14.34 -0.76 5.49
CA PRO A 104 14.82 -0.45 6.83
C PRO A 104 16.33 -0.70 6.83
N GLU A 105 17.09 0.38 6.97
CA GLU A 105 18.52 0.44 7.30
C GLU A 105 18.76 -0.15 8.71
N ALA A 106 18.29 -1.38 8.94
CA ALA A 106 18.32 -2.02 10.26
C ALA A 106 18.43 -3.55 10.11
N ALA A 107 19.48 -3.99 9.41
CA ALA A 107 19.92 -5.38 9.42
C ALA A 107 21.44 -5.52 9.19
N GLN A 108 22.26 -4.59 9.70
CA GLN A 108 23.72 -4.70 9.66
C GLN A 108 24.39 -4.93 11.03
N ASP A 109 23.70 -4.81 12.16
CA ASP A 109 24.33 -4.89 13.49
C ASP A 109 24.03 -6.17 14.27
N LEU A 110 24.34 -7.33 13.67
CA LEU A 110 24.51 -8.59 14.42
C LEU A 110 25.88 -9.25 14.15
N LYS A 111 26.84 -8.53 13.53
CA LYS A 111 28.22 -9.00 13.32
C LYS A 111 29.23 -8.49 14.36
N GLN A 112 28.80 -8.03 15.53
CA GLN A 112 29.69 -7.68 16.64
C GLN A 112 29.38 -8.51 17.91
N LEU A 113 29.38 -9.82 17.77
CA LEU A 113 29.79 -10.73 18.85
C LEU A 113 30.88 -11.61 18.25
N LYS A 114 32.08 -11.02 18.14
CA LYS A 114 33.30 -11.80 18.04
C LYS A 114 33.47 -12.47 19.40
N ILE A 115 33.33 -13.80 19.41
CA ILE A 115 33.85 -14.67 20.48
C ILE A 115 35.37 -14.53 20.49
#